data_AF-Q0D845-F1
#
_entry.id   AF-Q0D845-F1
#
_cell.length_a   1.000
_cell.length_b   1.000
_cell.length_c   1.000
_cell.angle_alpha   90.00
_cell.angle_beta   90.00
_cell.angle_gamma   90.00
#
_symmetry.space_group_name_H-M   'P 1'
#
loop_
_entity.id
_entity.type
_entity.pdbx_description
1 polymer ?
#
loop_
_entity_poly.entity_id
_entity_poly.type
_entity_poly.pdbx_seq_one_letter_code
_entity_poly.pdbx_strand_id
1 'polypeptide(L)'
;MAGWYEEAVGLLRRPAVAEMAVDVLLCAVPIWAAVMIGLVMPRLLSTAFGSRGKHQRKDAALADDDDAADASGDAGDCVDGRTFFEGGHHVVTEKDLEHLVQLLDNKESGDTTWQHLMERTTSNMTYKAWRREPEVGPIMYCSRTIFEDATPELVRDFFWDDEFRLKWDPMLAYFKILEEFPQNGTMIIHWIKKFPFFCSDREYIFGRRIWESGKTYYCVTKGVPYPALPKKEKPRRVELYFSSWRIRAVQSPKQDGQQSACEVTLVHYEDMGIPKDVAKVGVRHGMWGAVKKFQSGFRAYQQMRDTENTLSRSAIMARVTTKTSIASSSCPLDQEPSNAAKTIDESENSRAVQPGFDWKWVVFGGAVAAVCVLNTGLVGKALLIGAASRRQAKK
;
A
#
# COMPACT_ATOMS: atom_id res chain seq x y z
N MET A 1 35.95 10.77 -8.71
CA MET A 1 35.17 9.75 -9.44
C MET A 1 35.13 8.38 -8.77
N ALA A 2 35.97 8.05 -7.77
CA ALA A 2 35.92 6.73 -7.12
C ALA A 2 34.94 6.63 -5.92
N GLY A 3 34.78 7.70 -5.11
CA GLY A 3 33.99 7.63 -3.87
C GLY A 3 32.48 7.44 -4.06
N TRP A 4 31.87 8.16 -5.01
CA TRP A 4 30.43 8.04 -5.29
C TRP A 4 30.01 6.67 -5.86
N TYR A 5 30.90 5.97 -6.56
CA TYR A 5 30.60 4.64 -7.10
C TYR A 5 30.49 3.62 -5.96
N GLU A 6 31.44 3.64 -5.02
CA GLU A 6 31.40 2.77 -3.84
C GLU A 6 30.18 3.04 -2.97
N GLU A 7 29.78 4.30 -2.79
CA GLU A 7 28.54 4.65 -2.09
C GLU A 7 27.29 4.14 -2.83
N ALA A 8 27.22 4.30 -4.15
CA ALA A 8 26.09 3.83 -4.95
C ALA A 8 26.00 2.29 -4.95
N VAL A 9 27.13 1.60 -5.06
CA VAL A 9 27.19 0.13 -4.95
C VAL A 9 26.83 -0.32 -3.54
N GLY A 10 27.30 0.39 -2.51
CA GLY A 10 26.93 0.13 -1.11
C GLY A 10 25.43 0.31 -0.85
N LEU A 11 24.82 1.32 -1.47
CA LEU A 11 23.38 1.56 -1.41
C LEU A 11 22.60 0.44 -2.12
N LEU A 12 23.00 0.07 -3.35
CA LEU A 12 22.38 -1.00 -4.14
C LEU A 12 22.56 -2.40 -3.52
N ARG A 13 23.60 -2.63 -2.72
CA ARG A 13 23.76 -3.88 -1.96
C ARG A 13 22.70 -4.07 -0.88
N ARG A 14 22.00 -3.00 -0.46
CA ARG A 14 20.87 -3.16 0.45
C ARG A 14 19.72 -3.80 -0.31
N PRO A 15 19.23 -5.00 0.08
CA PRO A 15 18.20 -5.70 -0.68
C PRO A 15 16.94 -4.86 -0.89
N ALA A 16 16.57 -4.00 0.08
CA ALA A 16 15.46 -3.06 -0.07
C ALA A 16 15.70 -2.01 -1.17
N VAL A 17 16.92 -1.51 -1.34
CA VAL A 17 17.24 -0.51 -2.37
C VAL A 17 17.31 -1.17 -3.75
N ALA A 18 17.89 -2.37 -3.85
CA ALA A 18 17.88 -3.13 -5.10
C ALA A 18 16.45 -3.43 -5.58
N GLU A 19 15.58 -3.91 -4.68
CA GLU A 19 14.17 -4.17 -5.01
C GLU A 19 13.43 -2.87 -5.38
N MET A 20 13.62 -1.78 -4.64
CA MET A 20 13.07 -0.47 -5.02
C MET A 20 13.59 0.03 -6.38
N ALA A 21 14.86 -0.22 -6.70
CA ALA A 21 15.43 0.16 -8.00
C ALA A 21 14.80 -0.65 -9.13
N VAL A 22 14.54 -1.95 -8.93
CA VAL A 22 13.81 -2.79 -9.89
C VAL A 22 12.38 -2.29 -10.09
N ASP A 23 11.67 -1.97 -9.00
CA ASP A 23 10.31 -1.40 -9.08
C ASP A 23 10.29 -0.04 -9.80
N VAL A 24 11.27 0.83 -9.51
CA VAL A 24 11.43 2.11 -10.22
C VAL A 24 11.71 1.90 -11.70
N LEU A 25 12.56 0.95 -12.06
CA LEU A 25 12.84 0.62 -13.47
C LEU A 25 11.59 0.08 -14.16
N LEU A 26 10.84 -0.82 -13.52
CA LEU A 26 9.58 -1.34 -14.05
C LEU A 26 8.52 -0.23 -14.24
N CYS A 27 8.44 0.75 -13.32
CA CYS A 27 7.56 1.91 -13.46
C CYS A 27 8.07 2.93 -14.50
N ALA A 28 9.39 3.03 -14.69
CA ALA A 28 9.99 3.95 -15.64
C ALA A 28 9.93 3.42 -17.08
N VAL A 29 9.83 2.11 -17.31
CA VAL A 29 9.72 1.52 -18.65
C VAL A 29 8.52 2.06 -19.43
N PRO A 30 7.28 2.12 -18.88
CA PRO A 30 6.15 2.77 -19.56
C PRO A 30 6.37 4.27 -19.83
N ILE A 31 7.00 4.98 -18.90
CA ILE A 31 7.30 6.42 -19.05
C ILE A 31 8.30 6.62 -20.18
N TRP A 32 9.40 5.86 -20.20
CA TRP A 32 10.39 5.90 -21.25
C TRP A 32 9.84 5.40 -22.58
N ALA A 33 8.98 4.39 -22.60
CA ALA A 33 8.28 3.97 -23.80
C ALA A 33 7.40 5.11 -24.35
N ALA A 34 6.65 5.81 -23.50
CA ALA A 34 5.85 6.96 -23.90
C ALA A 34 6.73 8.13 -24.41
N VAL A 35 7.86 8.40 -23.76
CA VAL A 35 8.83 9.42 -24.20
C VAL A 35 9.46 9.02 -25.54
N MET A 36 9.87 7.77 -25.72
CA MET A 36 10.45 7.28 -26.98
C MET A 36 9.42 7.28 -28.10
N ILE A 37 8.19 6.84 -27.84
CA ILE A 37 7.09 6.94 -28.81
C ILE A 37 6.83 8.42 -29.15
N GLY A 38 6.79 9.30 -28.16
CA GLY A 38 6.62 10.75 -28.32
C GLY A 38 7.78 11.46 -29.03
N LEU A 39 9.02 10.93 -28.98
CA LEU A 39 10.18 11.46 -29.69
C LEU A 39 10.31 10.90 -31.12
N VAL A 40 9.91 9.64 -31.33
CA VAL A 40 10.05 8.94 -32.61
C VAL A 40 8.85 9.19 -33.53
N MET A 41 7.62 9.28 -33.00
CA MET A 41 6.42 9.52 -33.81
C MET A 41 6.40 10.87 -34.53
N PRO A 42 6.85 12.01 -33.95
CA PRO A 42 6.93 13.27 -34.68
C PRO A 42 7.91 13.20 -35.86
N ARG A 43 8.98 12.39 -35.75
CA ARG A 43 9.93 12.21 -36.85
C ARG A 43 9.36 11.36 -37.98
N LEU A 44 8.60 10.31 -37.65
CA LEU A 44 7.95 9.46 -38.65
C LEU A 44 6.78 10.17 -39.37
N LEU A 45 5.99 10.94 -38.63
CA LEU A 45 4.86 11.71 -39.19
C LEU A 45 5.31 12.96 -39.94
N SER A 46 6.40 13.60 -39.51
CA SER A 46 7.01 14.72 -40.26
C SER A 46 7.59 14.28 -41.60
N THR A 47 8.03 13.03 -41.75
CA THR A 47 8.48 12.50 -43.05
C THR A 47 7.31 12.09 -43.96
N ALA A 48 6.15 11.76 -43.39
CA ALA A 48 4.99 11.31 -44.17
C ALA A 48 4.10 12.44 -44.67
N PHE A 49 4.06 13.59 -43.98
CA PHE A 49 3.14 14.70 -44.30
C PHE A 49 3.83 16.06 -44.45
N GLY A 50 5.11 16.06 -44.85
CA GLY A 50 5.79 17.26 -45.29
C GLY A 50 5.24 17.77 -46.62
N SER A 51 4.70 18.99 -46.61
CA SER A 51 4.42 19.89 -47.77
C SER A 51 2.99 19.98 -48.31
N ARG A 52 2.19 20.88 -47.72
CA ARG A 52 1.36 21.95 -48.34
C ARG A 52 0.25 22.33 -47.34
N GLY A 53 0.01 23.58 -46.95
CA GLY A 53 0.52 24.86 -47.40
C GLY A 53 0.03 25.95 -46.46
N LYS A 54 0.83 27.02 -46.39
CA LYS A 54 0.58 28.30 -45.71
C LYS A 54 -0.79 28.87 -46.11
N HIS A 55 -1.58 29.34 -45.14
CA HIS A 55 -2.41 30.54 -45.31
C HIS A 55 -2.42 31.37 -44.02
N GLN A 56 -2.04 32.64 -44.18
CA GLN A 56 -1.98 33.71 -43.20
C GLN A 56 -3.38 34.27 -42.90
N ARG A 57 -3.65 34.60 -41.64
CA ARG A 57 -4.47 35.73 -41.19
C ARG A 57 -4.15 35.97 -39.72
N LYS A 58 -3.26 36.91 -39.37
CA LYS A 58 -3.48 38.35 -39.11
C LYS A 58 -4.55 38.66 -38.05
N ASP A 59 -3.99 39.11 -36.92
CA ASP A 59 -4.38 40.26 -36.10
C ASP A 59 -5.75 40.27 -35.41
N ALA A 60 -5.70 40.12 -34.08
CA ALA A 60 -6.57 40.84 -33.15
C ALA A 60 -5.73 41.21 -31.93
N ALA A 61 -5.50 42.50 -31.77
CA ALA A 61 -4.77 43.14 -30.70
C ALA A 61 -5.73 43.51 -29.56
N LEU A 62 -5.19 43.46 -28.34
CA LEU A 62 -5.33 44.40 -27.22
C LEU A 62 -6.73 44.91 -26.84
N ALA A 63 -7.14 44.57 -25.61
CA ALA A 63 -7.70 45.53 -24.66
C ALA A 63 -7.38 45.05 -23.24
N ASP A 64 -6.61 45.87 -22.54
CA ASP A 64 -6.56 45.98 -21.08
C ASP A 64 -7.94 46.35 -20.54
N ASP A 65 -8.26 45.90 -19.33
CA ASP A 65 -8.56 46.83 -18.23
C ASP A 65 -8.53 46.10 -16.89
N ASP A 66 -7.93 46.81 -15.93
CA ASP A 66 -7.79 46.53 -14.53
C ASP A 66 -9.15 46.38 -13.80
N ASP A 67 -9.18 45.54 -12.77
CA ASP A 67 -9.86 45.91 -11.53
C ASP A 67 -9.22 45.21 -10.33
N ALA A 68 -8.66 46.04 -9.46
CA ALA A 68 -8.11 45.71 -8.16
C ALA A 68 -8.99 46.34 -7.07
N ALA A 69 -9.42 45.53 -6.10
CA ALA A 69 -9.84 45.92 -4.74
C ALA A 69 -10.03 44.60 -3.98
N ASP A 70 -9.11 44.16 -3.13
CA ASP A 70 -8.91 44.57 -1.73
C ASP A 70 -10.19 44.61 -0.89
N ALA A 71 -10.29 43.68 0.07
CA ALA A 71 -10.77 43.94 1.42
C ALA A 71 -10.54 42.70 2.30
N SER A 72 -9.58 42.87 3.20
CA SER A 72 -9.30 42.13 4.42
C SER A 72 -10.46 42.03 5.42
N GLY A 73 -10.40 41.02 6.30
CA GLY A 73 -11.15 40.88 7.56
C GLY A 73 -11.77 39.47 7.65
N ASP A 74 -11.58 38.66 8.69
CA ASP A 74 -11.44 38.95 10.11
C ASP A 74 -10.75 37.77 10.80
N ALA A 75 -9.98 38.10 11.84
CA ALA A 75 -9.24 37.21 12.70
C ALA A 75 -9.94 37.12 14.05
N GLY A 76 -10.30 35.91 14.49
CA GLY A 76 -10.72 35.69 15.87
C GLY A 76 -11.49 34.39 16.02
N ASP A 77 -10.85 33.36 16.57
CA ASP A 77 -11.07 33.01 17.98
C ASP A 77 -10.21 31.79 18.32
N CYS A 78 -9.18 32.00 19.14
CA CYS A 78 -8.34 30.94 19.68
C CYS A 78 -9.01 30.40 20.94
N VAL A 79 -9.95 29.47 20.79
CA VAL A 79 -10.47 28.73 21.95
C VAL A 79 -9.53 27.57 22.26
N ASP A 80 -8.78 27.76 23.35
CA ASP A 80 -7.93 26.77 24.01
C ASP A 80 -8.80 25.63 24.57
N GLY A 81 -9.14 24.68 23.70
CA GLY A 81 -9.95 23.51 24.02
C GLY A 81 -9.07 22.32 24.32
N ARG A 82 -8.37 22.33 25.46
CA ARG A 82 -7.76 21.12 26.03
C ARG A 82 -8.87 20.23 26.61
N THR A 83 -9.79 19.77 25.75
CA THR A 83 -10.69 18.66 26.08
C THR A 83 -9.82 17.43 26.16
N PHE A 84 -9.39 17.11 27.38
CA PHE A 84 -8.93 15.78 27.71
C PHE A 84 -9.93 14.79 27.11
N PHE A 85 -9.46 13.87 26.27
CA PHE A 85 -10.24 12.74 25.80
C PHE A 85 -10.64 11.89 27.02
N GLU A 86 -11.71 12.26 27.72
CA GLU A 86 -12.37 11.38 28.70
C GLU A 86 -12.94 10.11 28.04
N GLY A 87 -12.88 10.01 26.70
CA GLY A 87 -13.27 8.85 25.90
C GLY A 87 -12.13 7.96 25.37
N GLY A 88 -10.88 8.11 25.82
CA GLY A 88 -9.73 7.35 25.29
C GLY A 88 -9.91 5.82 25.29
N HIS A 89 -10.64 5.29 26.29
CA HIS A 89 -10.95 3.86 26.40
C HIS A 89 -11.83 3.31 25.26
N HIS A 90 -12.54 4.17 24.53
CA HIS A 90 -13.56 3.79 23.56
C HIS A 90 -13.11 4.03 22.11
N VAL A 91 -11.80 4.13 21.86
CA VAL A 91 -11.28 4.37 20.52
C VAL A 91 -11.44 3.16 19.59
N VAL A 92 -11.23 1.94 20.12
CA VAL A 92 -11.54 0.67 19.44
C VAL A 92 -12.52 -0.14 20.30
N THR A 93 -13.69 -0.41 19.72
CA THR A 93 -14.91 -0.81 20.42
C THR A 93 -15.39 -2.17 19.94
N GLU A 94 -16.37 -2.72 20.64
CA GLU A 94 -17.05 -3.97 20.28
C GLU A 94 -17.73 -3.87 18.90
N LYS A 95 -18.19 -2.69 18.48
CA LYS A 95 -18.70 -2.47 17.11
C LYS A 95 -17.64 -2.68 16.04
N ASP A 96 -16.38 -2.33 16.34
CA ASP A 96 -15.27 -2.55 15.40
C ASP A 96 -14.91 -4.04 15.30
N LEU A 97 -15.07 -4.79 16.40
CA LEU A 97 -14.97 -6.24 16.41
C LEU A 97 -16.10 -6.89 15.61
N GLU A 98 -17.35 -6.48 15.82
CA GLU A 98 -18.52 -6.96 15.06
C GLU A 98 -18.32 -6.73 13.55
N HIS A 99 -17.80 -5.56 13.17
CA HIS A 99 -17.46 -5.26 11.78
C HIS A 99 -16.39 -6.20 11.20
N LEU A 100 -15.33 -6.49 11.97
CA LEU A 100 -14.34 -7.51 11.57
C LEU A 100 -14.99 -8.89 11.39
N VAL A 101 -15.78 -9.34 12.36
CA VAL A 101 -16.45 -10.65 12.31
C VAL A 101 -17.36 -10.74 11.11
N GLN A 102 -18.18 -9.72 10.85
CA GLN A 102 -19.07 -9.66 9.69
C GLN A 102 -18.29 -9.75 8.36
N LEU A 103 -17.15 -9.06 8.25
CA LEU A 103 -16.30 -9.13 7.05
C LEU A 103 -15.71 -10.54 6.84
N LEU A 104 -15.31 -11.22 7.91
CA LEU A 104 -14.80 -12.59 7.86
C LEU A 104 -15.92 -13.57 7.47
N ASP A 105 -17.09 -13.48 8.11
CA ASP A 105 -18.23 -14.36 7.86
C ASP A 105 -18.77 -14.21 6.43
N ASN A 106 -18.85 -12.98 5.92
CA ASN A 106 -19.24 -12.72 4.53
C ASN A 106 -18.26 -13.38 3.53
N LYS A 107 -16.96 -13.33 3.82
CA LYS A 107 -15.94 -13.97 2.98
C LYS A 107 -16.01 -15.51 3.05
N GLU A 108 -16.35 -16.06 4.22
CA GLU A 108 -16.49 -17.51 4.43
C GLU A 108 -17.80 -18.06 3.85
N SER A 109 -18.85 -17.26 3.78
CA SER A 109 -20.16 -17.62 3.20
C SER A 109 -20.16 -17.76 1.67
N GLY A 110 -19.01 -17.57 1.02
CA GLY A 110 -18.86 -17.74 -0.44
C GLY A 110 -19.28 -16.52 -1.27
N ASP A 111 -19.23 -15.31 -0.71
CA ASP A 111 -19.51 -14.06 -1.43
C ASP A 111 -18.68 -13.97 -2.73
N THR A 112 -19.38 -14.00 -3.87
CA THR A 112 -18.81 -14.01 -5.22
C THR A 112 -18.21 -12.67 -5.65
N THR A 113 -18.42 -11.61 -4.86
CA THR A 113 -17.80 -10.30 -5.11
C THR A 113 -16.30 -10.28 -4.83
N TRP A 114 -15.77 -11.28 -4.11
CA TRP A 114 -14.33 -11.45 -3.89
C TRP A 114 -13.65 -12.11 -5.09
N GLN A 115 -12.81 -11.34 -5.78
CA GLN A 115 -12.00 -11.82 -6.88
C GLN A 115 -10.70 -12.41 -6.35
N HIS A 116 -10.35 -13.62 -6.80
CA HIS A 116 -9.05 -14.21 -6.54
C HIS A 116 -7.91 -13.32 -7.06
N LEU A 117 -6.88 -13.12 -6.26
CA LEU A 117 -5.73 -12.28 -6.60
C LEU A 117 -4.45 -13.09 -6.77
N MET A 118 -4.15 -13.97 -5.80
CA MET A 118 -3.04 -14.92 -5.91
C MET A 118 -3.12 -16.05 -4.89
N GLU A 119 -2.42 -17.13 -5.18
CA GLU A 119 -2.14 -18.24 -4.27
C GLU A 119 -0.68 -18.68 -4.44
N ARG A 120 0.00 -18.85 -3.31
CA ARG A 120 1.42 -19.19 -3.24
C ARG A 120 1.68 -20.09 -2.04
N THR A 121 2.57 -21.06 -2.22
CA THR A 121 2.96 -22.00 -1.17
C THR A 121 4.47 -22.10 -1.12
N THR A 122 4.99 -22.20 0.10
CA THR A 122 6.40 -22.46 0.41
C THR A 122 6.50 -23.69 1.32
N SER A 123 7.71 -24.08 1.74
CA SER A 123 7.90 -25.23 2.63
C SER A 123 7.18 -25.08 3.98
N ASN A 124 7.03 -23.86 4.51
CA ASN A 124 6.47 -23.62 5.84
C ASN A 124 5.37 -22.53 5.89
N MET A 125 4.82 -22.14 4.73
CA MET A 125 3.71 -21.18 4.66
C MET A 125 2.87 -21.36 3.40
N THR A 126 1.55 -21.28 3.57
CA THR A 126 0.58 -21.19 2.46
C THR A 126 -0.11 -19.83 2.51
N TYR A 127 -0.25 -19.16 1.37
CA TYR A 127 -0.85 -17.84 1.26
C TYR A 127 -1.86 -17.78 0.12
N LYS A 128 -3.08 -17.33 0.43
CA LYS A 128 -4.12 -17.00 -0.55
C LYS A 128 -4.59 -15.58 -0.34
N ALA A 129 -4.87 -14.86 -1.41
CA ALA A 129 -5.39 -13.51 -1.35
C ALA A 129 -6.51 -13.26 -2.36
N TRP A 130 -7.43 -12.40 -1.96
CA TRP A 130 -8.57 -11.95 -2.72
C TRP A 130 -8.68 -10.43 -2.62
N ARG A 131 -9.37 -9.84 -3.60
CA ARG A 131 -9.73 -8.42 -3.58
C ARG A 131 -11.21 -8.24 -3.88
N ARG A 132 -11.80 -7.19 -3.34
CA ARG A 132 -13.16 -6.74 -3.64
C ARG A 132 -13.13 -5.24 -3.87
N GLU A 133 -13.74 -4.78 -4.94
CA GLU A 133 -13.80 -3.35 -5.29
C GLU A 133 -15.25 -2.87 -5.17
N PRO A 134 -15.62 -2.22 -4.06
CA PRO A 134 -16.93 -1.59 -3.93
C PRO A 134 -17.11 -0.44 -4.92
N GLU A 135 -18.38 -0.13 -5.22
CA GLU A 135 -18.76 1.06 -5.99
C GLU A 135 -18.23 2.34 -5.34
N VAL A 136 -18.41 2.45 -4.01
CA VAL A 136 -17.97 3.60 -3.21
C VAL A 136 -16.93 3.16 -2.19
N GLY A 137 -15.80 3.86 -2.14
CA GLY A 137 -14.72 3.61 -1.19
C GLY A 137 -13.51 2.87 -1.77
N PRO A 138 -12.54 2.53 -0.90
CA PRO A 138 -11.28 1.90 -1.30
C PRO A 138 -11.46 0.43 -1.69
N ILE A 139 -10.47 -0.12 -2.40
CA ILE A 139 -10.39 -1.56 -2.66
C ILE A 139 -10.15 -2.28 -1.32
N MET A 140 -10.93 -3.33 -1.09
CA MET A 140 -10.74 -4.25 0.02
C MET A 140 -9.88 -5.43 -0.41
N TYR A 141 -9.02 -5.87 0.50
CA TYR A 141 -8.21 -7.06 0.38
C TYR A 141 -8.53 -8.02 1.52
N CYS A 142 -8.54 -9.30 1.20
CA CYS A 142 -8.61 -10.36 2.19
C CYS A 142 -7.49 -11.35 1.90
N SER A 143 -6.80 -11.82 2.94
CA SER A 143 -5.81 -12.88 2.79
C SER A 143 -6.00 -13.96 3.85
N ARG A 144 -5.64 -15.19 3.48
CA ARG A 144 -5.59 -16.35 4.34
C ARG A 144 -4.16 -16.88 4.30
N THR A 145 -3.49 -16.84 5.43
CA THR A 145 -2.12 -17.32 5.60
C THR A 145 -2.10 -18.45 6.59
N ILE A 146 -1.42 -19.55 6.27
CA ILE A 146 -1.17 -20.66 7.19
C ILE A 146 0.33 -20.71 7.44
N PHE A 147 0.75 -20.51 8.67
CA PHE A 147 2.13 -20.70 9.12
C PHE A 147 2.27 -22.10 9.73
N GLU A 148 3.16 -22.91 9.16
CA GLU A 148 3.52 -24.21 9.76
C GLU A 148 4.36 -24.00 11.03
N ASP A 149 4.28 -24.94 11.97
CA ASP A 149 5.02 -24.97 13.23
C ASP A 149 4.92 -23.64 14.00
N ALA A 150 3.68 -23.17 14.20
CA ALA A 150 3.37 -21.87 14.77
C ALA A 150 2.19 -21.94 15.73
N THR A 151 2.33 -21.32 16.90
CA THR A 151 1.22 -21.17 17.86
C THR A 151 0.49 -19.84 17.66
N PRO A 152 -0.83 -19.76 17.87
CA PRO A 152 -1.58 -18.51 17.83
C PRO A 152 -1.01 -17.41 18.73
N GLU A 153 -0.48 -17.75 19.90
CA GLU A 153 0.13 -16.80 20.84
C GLU A 153 1.38 -16.15 20.26
N LEU A 154 2.24 -16.94 19.59
CA LEU A 154 3.48 -16.45 19.00
C LEU A 154 3.21 -15.59 17.77
N VAL A 155 2.23 -15.99 16.95
CA VAL A 155 1.76 -15.20 15.80
C VAL A 155 1.12 -13.89 16.27
N ARG A 156 0.30 -13.92 17.32
CA ARG A 156 -0.28 -12.72 17.94
C ARG A 156 0.81 -11.75 18.37
N ASP A 157 1.80 -12.21 19.15
CA ASP A 157 2.89 -11.37 19.64
C ASP A 157 3.67 -10.77 18.44
N PHE A 158 4.03 -11.58 17.44
CA PHE A 158 4.73 -11.11 16.23
C PHE A 158 3.98 -10.02 15.45
N PHE A 159 2.68 -10.19 15.22
CA PHE A 159 1.88 -9.24 14.44
C PHE A 159 1.69 -7.89 15.16
N TRP A 160 1.83 -7.86 16.49
CA TRP A 160 1.65 -6.68 17.32
C TRP A 160 2.96 -5.95 17.65
N ASP A 161 4.11 -6.62 17.53
CA ASP A 161 5.44 -6.14 17.97
C ASP A 161 6.07 -5.13 17.00
N ASP A 162 5.69 -3.86 17.13
CA ASP A 162 6.19 -2.76 16.29
C ASP A 162 7.71 -2.52 16.47
N GLU A 163 8.23 -2.68 17.70
CA GLU A 163 9.66 -2.63 17.99
C GLU A 163 10.43 -3.66 17.15
N PHE A 164 9.92 -4.89 17.05
CA PHE A 164 10.52 -5.92 16.21
C PHE A 164 10.26 -5.68 14.73
N ARG A 165 9.12 -5.09 14.37
CA ARG A 165 8.73 -4.82 12.98
C ARG A 165 9.77 -4.00 12.22
N LEU A 166 10.38 -3.01 12.86
CA LEU A 166 11.48 -2.22 12.29
C LEU A 166 12.68 -3.07 11.83
N LYS A 167 12.87 -4.28 12.37
CA LYS A 167 14.00 -5.16 12.03
C LYS A 167 13.80 -5.87 10.68
N TRP A 168 12.56 -6.03 10.21
CA TRP A 168 12.26 -6.86 9.03
C TRP A 168 11.37 -6.18 7.98
N ASP A 169 10.56 -5.19 8.34
CA ASP A 169 9.65 -4.48 7.43
C ASP A 169 10.32 -3.23 6.85
N PRO A 170 10.81 -3.24 5.59
CA PRO A 170 11.45 -2.09 4.99
C PRO A 170 10.49 -0.92 4.73
N MET A 171 9.17 -1.15 4.77
CA MET A 171 8.18 -0.10 4.57
C MET A 171 7.94 0.70 5.84
N LEU A 172 8.23 0.19 7.03
CA LEU A 172 8.04 0.93 8.28
C LEU A 172 9.28 1.77 8.59
N ALA A 173 9.20 3.10 8.42
CA ALA A 173 10.31 4.00 8.72
C ALA A 173 10.33 4.48 10.16
N TYR A 174 9.15 4.58 10.78
CA TYR A 174 8.99 5.12 12.12
C TYR A 174 7.74 4.55 12.75
N PHE A 175 7.82 4.28 14.05
CA PHE A 175 6.65 4.06 14.89
C PHE A 175 6.81 4.78 16.22
N LYS A 176 5.68 5.13 16.84
CA LYS A 176 5.61 5.57 18.22
C LYS A 176 4.28 5.17 18.83
N ILE A 177 4.34 4.66 20.05
CA ILE A 177 3.15 4.47 20.89
C ILE A 177 2.76 5.85 21.45
N LEU A 178 1.56 6.32 21.09
CA LEU A 178 1.03 7.61 21.55
C LEU A 178 0.33 7.47 22.90
N GLU A 179 -0.55 6.48 23.01
CA GLU A 179 -1.34 6.20 24.21
C GLU A 179 -1.51 4.69 24.40
N GLU A 180 -1.64 4.27 25.66
CA GLU A 180 -1.87 2.88 26.06
C GLU A 180 -2.92 2.81 27.15
N PHE A 181 -3.77 1.80 27.06
CA PHE A 181 -4.83 1.51 28.01
C PHE A 181 -4.65 0.07 28.53
N PRO A 182 -3.81 -0.14 29.56
CA PRO A 182 -3.47 -1.49 30.05
C PRO A 182 -4.65 -2.29 30.60
N GLN A 183 -5.81 -1.66 30.83
CA GLN A 183 -7.01 -2.34 31.34
C GLN A 183 -7.63 -3.26 30.28
N ASN A 184 -7.54 -2.90 29.00
CA ASN A 184 -8.17 -3.65 27.90
C ASN A 184 -7.23 -3.91 26.70
N GLY A 185 -5.96 -3.52 26.82
CA GLY A 185 -4.93 -3.71 25.81
C GLY A 185 -4.98 -2.73 24.64
N THR A 186 -5.83 -1.71 24.70
CA THR A 186 -5.95 -0.73 23.62
C THR A 186 -4.70 0.13 23.53
N MET A 187 -4.26 0.43 22.31
CA MET A 187 -3.15 1.34 22.05
C MET A 187 -3.52 2.29 20.93
N ILE A 188 -2.99 3.51 20.98
CA ILE A 188 -2.98 4.43 19.84
C ILE A 188 -1.55 4.52 19.32
N ILE A 189 -1.37 4.22 18.04
CA ILE A 189 -0.08 4.07 17.40
C ILE A 189 0.08 5.09 16.28
N HIS A 190 1.26 5.66 16.16
CA HIS A 190 1.67 6.52 15.06
C HIS A 190 2.73 5.82 14.23
N TRP A 191 2.46 5.55 12.95
CA TRP A 191 3.43 5.03 11.98
C TRP A 191 3.71 6.02 10.86
N ILE A 192 4.94 5.97 10.32
CA ILE A 192 5.25 6.52 9.00
C ILE A 192 5.75 5.38 8.13
N LYS A 193 5.03 5.11 7.03
CA LYS A 193 5.44 4.13 6.03
C LYS A 193 6.09 4.78 4.81
N LYS A 194 7.20 4.21 4.38
CA LYS A 194 7.84 4.51 3.09
C LYS A 194 6.99 3.96 1.96
N PHE A 195 6.76 4.82 0.99
CA PHE A 195 6.21 4.43 -0.30
C PHE A 195 7.27 4.61 -1.39
N PRO A 196 7.13 3.94 -2.55
CA PRO A 196 8.02 4.18 -3.68
C PRO A 196 8.13 5.67 -4.01
N PHE A 197 9.33 6.11 -4.44
CA PHE A 197 9.77 7.52 -4.49
C PHE A 197 8.85 8.51 -5.23
N PHE A 198 7.98 8.03 -6.11
CA PHE A 198 7.02 8.87 -6.83
C PHE A 198 5.78 9.23 -6.00
N CYS A 199 5.67 8.74 -4.76
CA CYS A 199 4.62 9.14 -3.83
C CYS A 199 5.20 9.61 -2.49
N SER A 200 4.52 10.53 -1.82
CA SER A 200 4.88 10.91 -0.45
C SER A 200 4.75 9.73 0.51
N ASP A 201 5.57 9.70 1.55
CA ASP A 201 5.39 8.76 2.67
C ASP A 201 3.97 8.91 3.27
N ARG A 202 3.46 7.83 3.87
CA ARG A 202 2.14 7.83 4.50
C ARG A 202 2.27 7.85 6.01
N GLU A 203 1.49 8.72 6.63
CA GLU A 203 1.34 8.82 8.08
C GLU A 203 0.06 8.09 8.49
N TYR A 204 0.18 7.22 9.49
CA TYR A 204 -0.95 6.50 10.06
C TYR A 204 -1.05 6.84 11.52
N ILE A 205 -2.25 7.19 11.98
CA ILE A 205 -2.58 7.20 13.39
C ILE A 205 -3.78 6.28 13.55
N PHE A 206 -3.57 5.18 14.28
CA PHE A 206 -4.57 4.13 14.40
C PHE A 206 -4.69 3.62 15.83
N GLY A 207 -5.92 3.32 16.22
CA GLY A 207 -6.22 2.57 17.43
C GLY A 207 -6.11 1.09 17.13
N ARG A 208 -5.62 0.31 18.09
CA ARG A 208 -5.56 -1.15 18.01
C ARG A 208 -5.96 -1.83 19.31
N ARG A 209 -6.67 -2.96 19.24
CA ARG A 209 -7.11 -3.77 20.39
C ARG A 209 -7.27 -5.24 20.00
N ILE A 210 -7.09 -6.15 20.94
CA ILE A 210 -7.23 -7.61 20.74
C ILE A 210 -8.36 -8.16 21.62
N TRP A 211 -9.26 -8.91 20.99
CA TRP A 211 -10.24 -9.75 21.67
C TRP A 211 -9.86 -11.22 21.56
N GLU A 212 -10.28 -12.01 22.55
CA GLU A 212 -10.00 -13.44 22.63
C GLU A 212 -11.28 -14.22 22.88
N SER A 213 -11.54 -15.23 22.04
CA SER A 213 -12.60 -16.22 22.20
C SER A 213 -11.98 -17.62 22.12
N GLY A 214 -11.93 -18.34 23.24
CA GLY A 214 -11.23 -19.63 23.33
C GLY A 214 -9.74 -19.50 22.96
N LYS A 215 -9.29 -20.20 21.92
CA LYS A 215 -7.92 -20.11 21.37
C LYS A 215 -7.82 -19.25 20.11
N THR A 216 -8.81 -18.38 19.89
CA THR A 216 -8.88 -17.50 18.72
C THR A 216 -8.72 -16.06 19.15
N TYR A 217 -7.83 -15.34 18.47
CA TYR A 217 -7.60 -13.92 18.69
C TYR A 217 -8.17 -13.10 17.52
N TYR A 218 -8.87 -12.02 17.85
CA TYR A 218 -9.41 -11.06 16.90
C TYR A 218 -8.70 -9.73 17.13
N CYS A 219 -7.85 -9.38 16.19
CA CYS A 219 -6.98 -8.21 16.25
C CYS A 219 -7.58 -7.12 15.36
N VAL A 220 -7.98 -6.00 15.95
CA VAL A 220 -8.54 -4.87 15.20
C VAL A 220 -7.52 -3.75 15.18
N THR A 221 -7.27 -3.19 14.00
CA THR A 221 -6.61 -1.89 13.85
C THR A 221 -7.43 -1.00 12.92
N LYS A 222 -7.62 0.26 13.31
CA LYS A 222 -8.37 1.24 12.49
C LYS A 222 -7.82 2.65 12.67
N GLY A 223 -7.92 3.47 11.62
CA GLY A 223 -7.57 4.88 11.67
C GLY A 223 -8.39 5.61 12.73
N VAL A 224 -7.75 6.52 13.47
CA VAL A 224 -8.40 7.31 14.53
C VAL A 224 -7.96 8.77 14.45
N PRO A 225 -8.85 9.73 14.77
CA PRO A 225 -8.45 11.13 14.88
C PRO A 225 -7.48 11.31 16.06
N TYR A 226 -6.48 12.17 15.89
CA TYR A 226 -5.55 12.52 16.96
C TYR A 226 -5.18 14.01 16.89
N PRO A 227 -5.99 14.89 17.49
CA PRO A 227 -5.83 16.34 17.39
C PRO A 227 -4.47 16.87 17.85
N ALA A 228 -3.83 16.21 18.82
CA ALA A 228 -2.51 16.59 19.33
C ALA A 228 -1.37 16.43 18.30
N LEU A 229 -1.61 15.72 17.19
CA LEU A 229 -0.69 15.66 16.05
C LEU A 229 -1.37 16.25 14.81
N PRO A 230 -1.14 17.53 14.48
CA PRO A 230 -1.71 18.15 13.29
C PRO A 230 -1.29 17.46 11.99
N LYS A 231 -2.20 17.42 11.02
CA LYS A 231 -1.94 16.87 9.68
C LYS A 231 -0.93 17.75 8.94
N LYS A 232 0.00 17.11 8.26
CA LYS A 232 0.95 17.76 7.35
C LYS A 232 0.64 17.37 5.91
N GLU A 233 1.13 18.14 4.95
CA GLU A 233 1.07 17.78 3.53
C GLU A 233 1.96 16.56 3.25
N LYS A 234 3.14 16.50 3.88
CA LYS A 234 4.11 15.40 3.80
C LYS A 234 4.61 15.05 5.21
N PRO A 235 4.59 13.77 5.62
CA PRO A 235 3.88 12.64 4.99
C PRO A 235 2.36 12.87 4.88
N ARG A 236 1.69 12.23 3.90
CA ARG A 236 0.22 12.31 3.77
C ARG A 236 -0.42 11.42 4.82
N ARG A 237 -1.30 11.99 5.65
CA ARG A 237 -2.12 11.21 6.59
C ARG A 237 -3.14 10.33 5.88
N VAL A 238 -3.19 9.05 6.23
CA VAL A 238 -4.23 8.10 5.83
C VAL A 238 -5.33 8.13 6.89
N GLU A 239 -6.46 8.74 6.53
CA GLU A 239 -7.60 8.93 7.45
C GLU A 239 -8.50 7.70 7.50
N LEU A 240 -8.82 7.14 6.33
CA LEU A 240 -9.52 5.87 6.23
C LEU A 240 -8.51 4.72 6.21
N TYR A 241 -8.43 4.01 7.32
CA TYR A 241 -7.55 2.85 7.48
C TYR A 241 -8.26 1.77 8.30
N PHE A 242 -8.23 0.53 7.81
CA PHE A 242 -8.65 -0.65 8.56
C PHE A 242 -7.75 -1.83 8.16
N SER A 243 -7.14 -2.48 9.14
CA SER A 243 -6.31 -3.66 8.91
C SER A 243 -6.46 -4.58 10.11
N SER A 244 -7.27 -5.61 9.97
CA SER A 244 -7.74 -6.39 11.10
C SER A 244 -7.78 -7.86 10.74
N TRP A 245 -7.48 -8.74 11.69
CA TRP A 245 -7.27 -10.16 11.40
C TRP A 245 -7.71 -11.07 12.53
N ARG A 246 -8.08 -12.29 12.16
CA ARG A 246 -8.33 -13.41 13.06
C ARG A 246 -7.13 -14.35 13.06
N ILE A 247 -6.71 -14.81 14.23
CA ILE A 247 -5.63 -15.78 14.43
C ILE A 247 -6.23 -17.01 15.13
N ARG A 248 -6.03 -18.21 14.58
CA ARG A 248 -6.45 -19.47 15.22
C ARG A 248 -5.52 -20.62 14.89
N ALA A 249 -5.47 -21.61 15.78
CA ALA A 249 -4.82 -22.87 15.49
C ALA A 249 -5.61 -23.65 14.42
N VAL A 250 -4.89 -24.33 13.53
CA VAL A 250 -5.46 -25.21 12.50
C VAL A 250 -4.59 -26.47 12.38
N GLN A 251 -5.15 -27.52 11.80
CA GLN A 251 -4.33 -28.67 11.40
C GLN A 251 -3.38 -28.23 10.28
N SER A 252 -2.15 -28.73 10.33
CA SER A 252 -1.25 -28.55 9.20
C SER A 252 -1.85 -29.23 7.97
N PRO A 253 -1.98 -28.53 6.83
CA PRO A 253 -2.37 -29.17 5.58
C PRO A 253 -1.35 -30.23 5.10
N LYS A 254 -0.16 -30.28 5.73
CA LYS A 254 0.95 -31.16 5.36
C LYS A 254 1.23 -32.27 6.36
N GLN A 255 0.75 -32.16 7.60
CA GLN A 255 0.95 -33.15 8.66
C GLN A 255 -0.41 -33.65 9.17
N ASP A 256 -0.66 -34.94 9.06
CA ASP A 256 -1.94 -35.52 9.44
C ASP A 256 -2.21 -35.40 10.95
N GLY A 257 -3.34 -34.78 11.30
CA GLY A 257 -3.98 -34.89 12.61
C GLY A 257 -3.48 -33.95 13.72
N GLN A 258 -2.30 -33.33 13.60
CA GLN A 258 -1.77 -32.41 14.63
C GLN A 258 -2.14 -30.95 14.33
N GLN A 259 -2.59 -30.20 15.35
CA GLN A 259 -2.75 -28.74 15.29
C GLN A 259 -1.38 -28.06 15.42
N SER A 260 -0.49 -28.31 14.46
CA SER A 260 0.87 -27.74 14.42
C SER A 260 0.94 -26.42 13.65
N ALA A 261 -0.14 -25.97 13.03
CA ALA A 261 -0.17 -24.76 12.20
C ALA A 261 -1.07 -23.66 12.77
N CYS A 262 -0.79 -22.42 12.36
CA CYS A 262 -1.59 -21.25 12.72
C CYS A 262 -2.13 -20.57 11.46
N GLU A 263 -3.44 -20.35 11.42
CA GLU A 263 -4.12 -19.59 10.38
C GLU A 263 -4.27 -18.12 10.79
N VAL A 264 -3.95 -17.22 9.87
CA VAL A 264 -4.26 -15.79 9.94
C VAL A 264 -5.16 -15.43 8.76
N THR A 265 -6.38 -14.99 9.05
CA THR A 265 -7.28 -14.40 8.05
C THR A 265 -7.33 -12.90 8.27
N LEU A 266 -6.78 -12.12 7.34
CA LEU A 266 -6.67 -10.67 7.37
C LEU A 266 -7.70 -10.05 6.43
N VAL A 267 -8.37 -8.99 6.88
CA VAL A 267 -9.15 -8.08 6.03
C VAL A 267 -8.57 -6.68 6.14
N HIS A 268 -8.36 -6.03 4.99
CA HIS A 268 -7.69 -4.75 4.92
C HIS A 268 -8.30 -3.83 3.85
N TYR A 269 -8.46 -2.55 4.19
CA TYR A 269 -8.73 -1.48 3.25
C TYR A 269 -8.21 -0.16 3.78
N GLU A 270 -7.80 0.72 2.87
CA GLU A 270 -7.31 2.05 3.21
C GLU A 270 -7.43 3.01 2.03
N ASP A 271 -7.51 4.32 2.32
CA ASP A 271 -7.37 5.37 1.32
C ASP A 271 -5.97 6.00 1.36
N MET A 272 -5.07 5.42 0.57
CA MET A 272 -3.69 5.91 0.37
C MET A 272 -3.61 7.20 -0.46
N GLY A 273 -4.71 7.69 -1.04
CA GLY A 273 -4.75 8.88 -1.88
C GLY A 273 -4.08 8.69 -3.22
N ILE A 274 -4.07 7.45 -3.72
CA ILE A 274 -3.57 7.12 -5.05
C ILE A 274 -4.71 6.56 -5.90
N PRO A 275 -4.66 6.75 -7.22
CA PRO A 275 -5.64 6.14 -8.11
C PRO A 275 -5.69 4.62 -7.90
N LYS A 276 -6.91 4.05 -7.90
CA LYS A 276 -7.15 2.61 -7.69
C LYS A 276 -6.33 1.74 -8.64
N ASP A 277 -6.17 2.15 -9.89
CA ASP A 277 -5.38 1.39 -10.87
C ASP A 277 -3.89 1.34 -10.53
N VAL A 278 -3.33 2.44 -10.01
CA VAL A 278 -1.94 2.48 -9.53
C VAL A 278 -1.78 1.56 -8.32
N ALA A 279 -2.72 1.60 -7.37
CA ALA A 279 -2.73 0.69 -6.22
C ALA A 279 -2.80 -0.78 -6.66
N LYS A 280 -3.67 -1.11 -7.63
CA LYS A 280 -3.80 -2.46 -8.18
C LYS A 280 -2.51 -2.96 -8.81
N VAL A 281 -1.81 -2.13 -9.58
CA VAL A 281 -0.50 -2.47 -10.17
C VAL A 281 0.54 -2.71 -9.08
N GLY A 282 0.61 -1.82 -8.08
CA GLY A 282 1.52 -1.95 -6.95
C GLY A 282 1.30 -3.25 -6.16
N VAL A 283 0.05 -3.58 -5.82
CA VAL A 283 -0.30 -4.82 -5.12
C VAL A 283 0.04 -6.06 -5.95
N ARG A 284 -0.25 -6.04 -7.25
CA ARG A 284 0.02 -7.18 -8.16
C ARG A 284 1.51 -7.55 -8.19
N HIS A 285 2.41 -6.57 -8.15
CA HIS A 285 3.84 -6.80 -8.26
C HIS A 285 4.55 -6.88 -6.90
N GLY A 286 4.11 -6.11 -5.90
CA GLY A 286 4.78 -5.98 -4.60
C GLY A 286 4.26 -6.92 -3.51
N MET A 287 3.00 -7.37 -3.56
CA MET A 287 2.39 -8.10 -2.43
C MET A 287 3.14 -9.40 -2.09
N TRP A 288 3.53 -10.19 -3.10
CA TRP A 288 4.29 -11.42 -2.82
C TRP A 288 5.66 -11.15 -2.23
N GLY A 289 6.33 -10.06 -2.65
CA GLY A 289 7.57 -9.59 -2.03
C GLY A 289 7.38 -9.29 -0.54
N ALA A 290 6.33 -8.52 -0.20
CA ALA A 290 5.99 -8.20 1.18
C ALA A 290 5.64 -9.45 2.01
N VAL A 291 4.88 -10.39 1.44
CA VAL A 291 4.51 -11.64 2.11
C VAL A 291 5.74 -12.50 2.42
N LYS A 292 6.73 -12.58 1.52
CA LYS A 292 8.01 -13.25 1.80
C LYS A 292 8.77 -12.60 2.97
N LYS A 293 8.72 -11.26 3.08
CA LYS A 293 9.33 -10.55 4.22
C LYS A 293 8.61 -10.84 5.53
N PHE A 294 7.27 -10.89 5.51
CA PHE A 294 6.47 -11.32 6.65
C PHE A 294 6.84 -12.75 7.10
N GLN A 295 6.97 -13.67 6.15
CA GLN A 295 7.38 -15.04 6.42
C GLN A 295 8.77 -15.09 7.08
N SER A 296 9.78 -14.47 6.48
CA SER A 296 11.14 -14.44 7.03
C SER A 296 11.20 -13.73 8.38
N GLY A 297 10.42 -12.64 8.53
CA GLY A 297 10.32 -11.86 9.75
C GLY A 297 9.72 -12.67 10.89
N PHE A 298 8.68 -13.45 10.60
CA PHE A 298 8.08 -14.37 11.57
C PHE A 298 9.09 -15.42 12.02
N ARG A 299 9.82 -16.06 11.09
CA ARG A 299 10.84 -17.06 11.46
C ARG A 299 11.97 -16.47 12.30
N ALA A 300 12.41 -15.26 11.98
CA ALA A 300 13.37 -14.52 12.81
C ALA A 300 12.78 -14.19 14.21
N TYR A 301 11.48 -13.90 14.30
CA TYR A 301 10.80 -13.69 15.58
C TYR A 301 10.80 -14.95 16.44
N GLN A 302 10.52 -16.11 15.85
CA GLN A 302 10.55 -17.39 16.57
C GLN A 302 11.95 -17.66 17.16
N GLN A 303 13.00 -17.56 16.34
CA GLN A 303 14.39 -17.75 16.79
C GLN A 303 14.79 -16.77 17.90
N MET A 304 14.36 -15.51 17.80
CA MET A 304 14.57 -14.52 18.85
C MET A 304 13.83 -14.94 20.13
N ARG A 305 12.60 -15.43 20.06
CA ARG A 305 11.84 -15.86 21.24
C ARG A 305 12.41 -17.11 21.91
N ASP A 306 13.17 -17.93 21.20
CA ASP A 306 13.88 -19.08 21.78
C ASP A 306 15.13 -18.68 22.58
N THR A 307 15.66 -17.48 22.35
CA THR A 307 16.93 -17.00 22.93
C THR A 307 16.75 -15.83 23.89
N GLU A 308 15.75 -14.97 23.68
CA GLU A 308 15.46 -13.79 24.48
C GLU A 308 14.21 -13.97 25.35
N ASN A 309 14.38 -13.80 26.66
CA ASN A 309 13.28 -13.89 27.62
C ASN A 309 12.50 -12.57 27.82
N THR A 310 13.00 -11.44 27.31
CA THR A 310 12.37 -10.13 27.47
C THR A 310 11.40 -9.82 26.33
N LEU A 311 10.19 -9.39 26.66
CA LEU A 311 9.19 -8.94 25.68
C LEU A 311 9.32 -7.44 25.45
N SER A 312 9.08 -7.01 24.20
CA SER A 312 8.92 -5.60 23.89
C SER A 312 7.64 -5.05 24.54
N ARG A 313 7.50 -3.72 24.58
CA ARG A 313 6.30 -3.08 25.15
C ARG A 313 5.08 -3.44 24.33
N SER A 314 5.21 -3.45 23.00
CA SER A 314 4.14 -3.93 22.11
C SER A 314 3.77 -5.39 22.36
N ALA A 315 4.74 -6.29 22.53
CA ALA A 315 4.46 -7.71 22.78
C ALA A 315 3.81 -7.94 24.17
N ILE A 316 4.15 -7.14 25.18
CA ILE A 316 3.46 -7.16 26.49
C ILE A 316 2.00 -6.74 26.31
N MET A 317 1.74 -5.65 25.60
CA MET A 317 0.37 -5.16 25.35
C MET A 317 -0.45 -6.14 24.50
N ALA A 318 0.18 -6.92 23.60
CA ALA A 318 -0.50 -7.96 22.83
C ALA A 318 -1.13 -9.06 23.73
N ARG A 319 -0.59 -9.25 24.94
CA ARG A 319 -1.08 -10.25 25.91
C ARG A 319 -2.26 -9.76 26.75
N VAL A 320 -2.55 -8.46 26.72
CA VAL A 320 -3.71 -7.89 27.40
C VAL A 320 -4.91 -7.98 26.46
N THR A 321 -5.62 -9.11 26.49
CA THR A 321 -6.77 -9.38 25.62
C THR A 321 -8.09 -9.13 26.34
N THR A 322 -9.11 -8.71 25.59
CA THR A 322 -10.49 -8.65 26.10
C THR A 322 -11.22 -9.96 25.78
N LYS A 323 -11.71 -10.68 26.79
CA LYS A 323 -12.47 -11.91 26.58
C LYS A 323 -13.82 -11.61 25.93
N THR A 324 -14.24 -12.46 24.98
CA THR A 324 -15.54 -12.36 24.30
C THR A 324 -16.11 -13.74 23.98
N SER A 325 -17.42 -13.84 23.82
CA SER A 325 -18.14 -15.06 23.45
C SER A 325 -18.57 -15.03 21.98
N ILE A 326 -17.61 -14.92 21.05
CA ILE A 326 -17.89 -15.09 19.63
C ILE A 326 -18.00 -16.58 19.35
N ALA A 327 -19.13 -17.02 18.79
CA ALA A 327 -19.30 -18.40 18.36
C ALA A 327 -18.22 -18.72 17.31
N SER A 328 -17.35 -19.68 17.62
CA SER A 328 -16.35 -20.14 16.66
C SER A 328 -17.07 -20.85 15.51
N SER A 329 -17.14 -20.21 14.34
CA SER A 329 -17.45 -20.91 13.09
C SER A 329 -16.34 -21.94 12.84
N SER A 330 -16.60 -23.18 13.24
CA SER A 330 -15.78 -24.34 12.89
C SER A 330 -16.18 -24.81 11.50
N CYS A 331 -15.83 -24.04 10.46
CA CYS A 331 -15.84 -24.54 9.09
C CYS A 331 -14.40 -24.92 8.69
N PRO A 332 -14.05 -26.22 8.65
CA PRO A 332 -12.88 -26.68 7.94
C PRO A 332 -13.13 -26.48 6.44
N LEU A 333 -12.52 -25.44 5.86
CA LEU A 333 -12.45 -25.24 4.42
C LEU A 333 -11.47 -26.24 3.82
N ASP A 334 -11.89 -27.50 3.69
CA ASP A 334 -11.26 -28.51 2.84
C ASP A 334 -12.38 -29.27 2.10
N GLN A 335 -13.03 -28.60 1.15
CA GLN A 335 -13.80 -29.22 0.07
C GLN A 335 -14.09 -28.19 -1.04
N GLU A 336 -13.03 -27.67 -1.65
CA GLU A 336 -13.09 -27.36 -3.08
C GLU A 336 -12.24 -28.43 -3.77
N PRO A 337 -12.72 -29.06 -4.85
CA PRO A 337 -12.06 -30.20 -5.44
C PRO A 337 -10.65 -29.79 -5.85
N SER A 338 -9.67 -30.51 -5.30
CA SER A 338 -8.28 -30.43 -5.71
C SER A 338 -8.19 -30.74 -7.19
N ASN A 339 -8.20 -29.72 -8.04
CA ASN A 339 -7.54 -29.84 -9.32
C ASN A 339 -6.07 -30.03 -8.99
N ALA A 340 -5.64 -31.29 -9.11
CA ALA A 340 -4.33 -31.80 -8.74
C ALA A 340 -3.26 -30.75 -8.94
N ALA A 341 -2.54 -30.45 -7.86
CA ALA A 341 -1.32 -29.67 -7.89
C ALA A 341 -0.36 -30.32 -8.89
N LYS A 342 -0.38 -29.86 -10.14
CA LYS A 342 0.76 -30.02 -11.03
C LYS A 342 1.85 -29.17 -10.39
N THR A 343 2.84 -29.83 -9.83
CA THR A 343 4.17 -29.26 -9.62
C THR A 343 4.59 -28.67 -10.97
N ILE A 344 4.40 -27.36 -11.12
CA ILE A 344 4.88 -26.62 -12.29
C ILE A 344 6.38 -26.48 -12.05
N ASP A 345 7.11 -27.42 -12.63
CA ASP A 345 8.54 -27.27 -12.88
C ASP A 345 8.75 -26.06 -13.79
N GLU A 346 9.81 -25.30 -13.53
CA GLU A 346 10.11 -24.00 -14.13
C GLU A 346 10.61 -24.14 -15.57
N SER A 347 9.83 -24.74 -16.46
CA SER A 347 9.97 -24.59 -17.91
C SER A 347 8.74 -25.18 -18.60
N GLU A 348 7.77 -24.35 -18.97
CA GLU A 348 7.24 -24.32 -20.33
C GLU A 348 6.11 -23.31 -20.49
N ASN A 349 6.34 -22.45 -21.47
CA ASN A 349 5.47 -21.41 -21.98
C ASN A 349 4.24 -22.02 -22.67
N SER A 350 3.05 -21.97 -22.06
CA SER A 350 1.80 -22.24 -22.78
C SER A 350 0.67 -21.28 -22.38
N ARG A 351 0.57 -20.20 -23.15
CA ARG A 351 -0.65 -19.63 -23.74
C ARG A 351 -1.98 -20.02 -23.06
N ALA A 352 -2.33 -19.32 -21.98
CA ALA A 352 -3.73 -19.16 -21.59
C ALA A 352 -4.24 -17.83 -22.16
N VAL A 353 -5.26 -17.93 -23.01
CA VAL A 353 -5.91 -16.84 -23.76
C VAL A 353 -6.45 -15.78 -22.78
N GLN A 354 -5.87 -14.59 -22.83
CA GLN A 354 -6.37 -13.40 -22.11
C GLN A 354 -7.70 -12.95 -22.77
N PRO A 355 -8.75 -12.65 -22.00
CA PRO A 355 -9.87 -11.88 -22.50
C PRO A 355 -9.38 -10.46 -22.77
N GLY A 356 -9.44 -10.05 -24.03
CA GLY A 356 -8.81 -8.85 -24.55
C GLY A 356 -9.26 -7.57 -23.85
N PHE A 357 -8.34 -6.94 -23.12
CA PHE A 357 -8.38 -5.51 -22.88
C PHE A 357 -7.90 -4.82 -24.16
N ASP A 358 -8.81 -4.11 -24.85
CA ASP A 358 -8.53 -3.47 -26.12
C ASP A 358 -7.60 -2.26 -25.92
N TRP A 359 -6.30 -2.52 -26.08
CA TRP A 359 -5.20 -1.57 -25.93
C TRP A 359 -5.35 -0.27 -26.75
N LYS A 360 -6.23 -0.26 -27.75
CA LYS A 360 -6.53 0.92 -28.57
C LYS A 360 -7.04 2.10 -27.72
N TRP A 361 -7.77 1.86 -26.64
CA TRP A 361 -8.30 2.95 -25.81
C TRP A 361 -7.22 3.67 -24.98
N VAL A 362 -6.17 2.96 -24.57
CA VAL A 362 -5.02 3.58 -23.87
C VAL A 362 -4.24 4.49 -24.83
N VAL A 363 -4.14 4.10 -26.10
CA VAL A 363 -3.46 4.92 -27.13
C VAL A 363 -4.29 6.16 -27.48
N PHE A 364 -5.62 6.05 -27.61
CA PHE A 364 -6.46 7.21 -27.90
C PHE A 364 -6.58 8.18 -26.72
N GLY A 365 -6.69 7.69 -25.48
CA GLY A 365 -6.71 8.55 -24.29
C GLY A 365 -5.39 9.31 -24.07
N GLY A 366 -4.25 8.65 -24.31
CA GLY A 366 -2.93 9.27 -24.22
C GLY A 366 -2.62 10.24 -25.37
N ALA A 367 -3.08 9.93 -26.59
CA ALA A 367 -2.86 10.79 -27.76
C ALA A 367 -3.66 12.10 -27.69
N VAL A 368 -4.91 12.08 -27.23
CA VAL A 368 -5.72 13.31 -27.14
C VAL A 368 -5.18 14.24 -26.04
N ALA A 369 -4.78 13.71 -24.89
CA ALA A 369 -4.15 14.53 -23.84
C ALA A 369 -2.80 15.12 -24.30
N ALA A 370 -1.97 14.35 -25.02
CA ALA A 370 -0.70 14.84 -25.54
C ALA A 370 -0.86 15.89 -26.65
N VAL A 371 -1.88 15.75 -27.51
CA VAL A 371 -2.19 16.76 -28.54
C VAL A 371 -2.73 18.05 -27.91
N CYS A 372 -3.52 17.98 -26.84
CA CYS A 372 -3.96 19.18 -26.12
C CYS A 372 -2.81 19.92 -25.41
N VAL A 373 -1.81 19.21 -24.88
CA VAL A 373 -0.64 19.82 -24.23
C VAL A 373 0.38 20.34 -25.25
N LEU A 374 0.53 19.70 -26.41
CA LEU A 374 1.45 20.17 -27.45
C LEU A 374 0.86 21.31 -28.30
N ASN A 375 -0.47 21.41 -28.44
CA ASN A 375 -1.08 22.52 -29.18
C ASN A 375 -1.31 23.77 -28.33
N THR A 376 -1.10 23.70 -27.01
CA THR A 376 -1.09 24.86 -26.11
C THR A 376 0.34 25.38 -25.90
N GLY A 377 1.06 25.62 -27.02
CA GLY A 377 1.97 26.75 -27.26
C GLY A 377 3.05 27.20 -26.25
N LEU A 378 3.24 26.58 -25.09
CA LEU A 378 4.04 27.15 -24.00
C LEU A 378 5.52 26.70 -23.98
N VAL A 379 5.93 25.74 -24.81
CA VAL A 379 7.35 25.30 -24.86
C VAL A 379 8.08 25.79 -26.13
N GLY A 380 7.41 26.55 -27.00
CA GLY A 380 8.00 27.06 -28.24
C GLY A 380 8.79 28.37 -28.13
N LYS A 381 8.66 29.14 -27.04
CA LYS A 381 9.25 30.50 -26.95
C LYS A 381 10.48 30.63 -26.05
N ALA A 382 10.83 29.63 -25.26
CA ALA A 382 11.98 29.71 -24.34
C ALA A 382 13.35 29.49 -25.00
N LEU A 383 13.42 29.04 -26.26
CA LEU A 383 14.70 28.69 -26.92
C LEU A 383 15.23 29.74 -27.92
N LEU A 384 14.58 30.90 -28.09
CA LEU A 384 15.07 31.95 -29.01
C LEU A 384 15.73 33.17 -28.36
N ILE A 385 15.86 33.21 -27.02
CA ILE A 385 16.58 34.32 -26.36
C ILE A 385 18.10 34.05 -26.24
N GLY A 386 18.59 32.85 -26.61
CA GLY A 386 20.00 32.48 -26.46
C GLY A 386 20.97 32.84 -27.60
N ALA A 387 20.51 33.38 -28.73
CA ALA A 387 21.36 33.52 -29.92
C ALA A 387 21.63 34.96 -30.41
N ALA A 388 21.09 36.00 -29.75
CA ALA A 388 21.31 37.39 -30.17
C ALA A 388 22.42 38.13 -29.39
N SER A 389 22.97 37.56 -28.31
CA SER A 389 24.04 38.19 -27.52
C SER A 389 25.45 37.66 -27.83
N ARG A 390 25.77 37.44 -29.11
CA ARG A 390 27.17 37.29 -29.58
C ARG A 390 27.34 37.88 -30.98
N ARG A 391 27.22 39.20 -31.08
CA ARG A 391 27.65 40.11 -32.17
C ARG A 391 27.10 41.48 -31.71
N GLN A 392 27.79 42.29 -30.92
CA GLN A 392 28.92 43.10 -31.37
C GLN A 392 29.72 43.53 -30.12
N ALA A 393 30.68 42.71 -29.73
CA ALA A 393 31.89 43.18 -29.05
C ALA A 393 33.00 43.10 -30.10
N LYS A 394 33.08 44.12 -30.97
CA LYS A 394 34.24 44.45 -31.81
C LYS A 394 33.94 45.73 -32.62
N LYS A 395 34.58 46.82 -32.17
CA LYS A 395 34.65 48.21 -32.67
C LYS A 395 33.73 49.19 -31.98
#